data_AF-A0A484K7F9-F1
#
_entry.id   AF-A0A484K7F9-F1
#
_cell.length_a   1.000
_cell.length_b   1.000
_cell.length_c   1.000
_cell.angle_alpha   90.00
_cell.angle_beta   90.00
_cell.angle_gamma   90.00
#
_symmetry.space_group_name_H-M   'P 1'
#
loop_
_entity.id
_entity.type
_entity.pdbx_description
1 polymer ?
#
loop_
_entity_poly.entity_id
_entity_poly.type
_entity_poly.pdbx_seq_one_letter_code
_entity_poly.pdbx_strand_id
1 'polypeptide(L)'
;MAPVEDKLREARLRWFGHVRRRDADAPVRRCERITVIGRSRGRGRPRKNWKEVIKQDLGLLDLTEDMTLDRNIWKTMIRVAG
;
A
#
# COMPACT_ATOMS: atom_id res chain seq x y z
N MET A 1 17.98 14.75 -3.04
CA MET A 1 16.61 15.19 -3.38
C MET A 1 15.94 14.12 -4.21
N ALA A 2 15.21 13.22 -3.56
CA ALA A 2 14.48 12.17 -4.25
C ALA A 2 13.22 12.70 -4.97
N PRO A 3 12.79 12.05 -6.07
CA PRO A 3 11.53 12.35 -6.73
C PRO A 3 10.34 12.30 -5.77
N VAL A 4 9.39 13.22 -5.96
CA VAL A 4 8.17 13.28 -5.13
C VAL A 4 7.39 11.97 -5.19
N GLU A 5 7.37 11.31 -6.34
CA GLU A 5 6.68 10.03 -6.53
C GLU A 5 7.24 8.93 -5.62
N ASP A 6 8.56 8.86 -5.45
CA ASP A 6 9.20 7.88 -4.59
C ASP A 6 8.88 8.14 -3.11
N LYS A 7 8.80 9.41 -2.70
CA LYS A 7 8.37 9.78 -1.34
C LYS A 7 6.90 9.47 -1.08
N LEU A 8 6.04 9.66 -2.08
CA LEU A 8 4.65 9.24 -2.00
C LEU A 8 4.55 7.70 -1.91
N ARG A 9 5.38 6.97 -2.65
CA ARG A 9 5.48 5.50 -2.56
C ARG A 9 5.90 5.05 -1.16
N GLU A 10 6.96 5.64 -0.61
CA GLU A 10 7.41 5.38 0.76
C GLU A 10 6.26 5.59 1.78
N ALA A 11 5.50 6.69 1.64
CA ALA A 11 4.38 6.97 2.53
C ALA A 11 3.23 5.95 2.40
N ARG A 12 2.87 5.57 1.16
CA ARG A 12 1.84 4.55 0.90
C ARG A 12 2.23 3.20 1.49
N LEU A 13 3.47 2.75 1.26
CA LEU A 13 3.98 1.49 1.79
C LEU A 13 4.16 1.53 3.32
N ARG A 14 4.53 2.68 3.89
CA ARG A 14 4.57 2.86 5.36
C ARG A 14 3.18 2.65 5.97
N TRP A 15 2.15 3.23 5.37
CA TRP A 15 0.76 3.02 5.80
C TRP A 15 0.33 1.57 5.61
N PHE A 16 0.61 0.96 4.45
CA PHE A 16 0.27 -0.44 4.20
C PHE A 16 0.88 -1.39 5.23
N GLY A 17 2.18 -1.24 5.55
CA GLY A 17 2.82 -2.01 6.60
C GLY A 17 2.19 -1.79 7.97
N HIS A 18 1.72 -0.57 8.28
CA HIS A 18 0.93 -0.32 9.49
C HIS A 18 -0.35 -1.16 9.48
N VAL A 19 -1.14 -1.11 8.40
CA VAL A 19 -2.40 -1.88 8.27
C VAL A 19 -2.16 -3.39 8.42
N ARG A 20 -1.15 -3.95 7.73
CA ARG A 20 -0.85 -5.39 7.72
C ARG A 20 -0.43 -5.95 9.08
N ARG A 21 0.14 -5.11 9.95
CA ARG A 21 0.54 -5.48 11.32
C ARG A 21 -0.57 -5.32 12.36
N ARG A 22 -1.72 -4.73 12.02
CA ARG A 22 -2.87 -4.64 12.94
C ARG A 22 -3.68 -5.93 12.93
N ASP A 23 -4.37 -6.21 14.02
CA ASP A 23 -5.28 -7.35 14.11
C ASP A 23 -6.33 -7.34 13.01
N ALA A 24 -6.79 -8.52 12.59
CA ALA A 24 -7.79 -8.67 11.52
C ALA A 24 -9.09 -7.91 11.81
N ASP A 25 -9.45 -7.78 13.08
CA ASP A 25 -10.65 -7.09 13.55
C ASP A 25 -10.44 -5.59 13.81
N ALA A 26 -9.19 -5.11 13.75
CA ALA A 26 -8.91 -3.69 13.87
C ALA A 26 -9.66 -2.92 12.77
N PRO A 27 -10.33 -1.79 13.09
CA PRO A 27 -11.10 -1.01 12.13
C PRO A 27 -10.34 -0.71 10.83
N VAL A 28 -9.05 -0.39 10.95
CA VAL A 28 -8.19 -0.06 9.81
C VAL A 28 -7.95 -1.24 8.87
N ARG A 29 -7.86 -2.47 9.38
CA ARG A 29 -7.65 -3.68 8.58
C ARG A 29 -8.97 -4.18 7.98
N ARG A 30 -10.10 -3.97 8.66
CA ARG A 30 -11.43 -4.28 8.11
C ARG A 30 -11.73 -3.53 6.80
N CYS A 31 -11.21 -2.32 6.64
CA CYS A 31 -11.33 -1.55 5.40
C CYS A 31 -10.78 -2.28 4.16
N GLU A 32 -9.78 -3.15 4.31
CA GLU A 32 -9.25 -3.94 3.20
C GLU A 32 -10.26 -4.94 2.63
N ARG A 33 -11.24 -5.38 3.44
CA ARG A 33 -12.27 -6.36 3.06
C ARG A 33 -13.54 -5.71 2.50
N ILE A 34 -13.61 -4.38 2.47
CA ILE A 34 -14.77 -3.67 1.93
C ILE A 34 -14.80 -3.90 0.41
N THR A 35 -15.76 -4.69 -0.04
CA THR A 35 -16.07 -4.86 -1.45
C THR A 35 -17.06 -3.77 -1.85
N VAL A 36 -16.63 -2.82 -2.69
CA VAL A 36 -17.52 -1.81 -3.25
C VAL A 36 -18.34 -2.45 -4.37
N ILE A 37 -19.58 -2.85 -4.05
CA ILE A 37 -20.55 -3.42 -5.00
C ILE A 37 -21.19 -2.27 -5.79
N GLY A 38 -21.27 -2.42 -7.12
CA GLY A 38 -21.70 -1.35 -8.05
C GLY A 38 -20.55 -0.90 -8.96
N ARG A 39 -20.19 -1.75 -9.93
CA ARG A 39 -19.03 -1.55 -10.82
C ARG A 39 -19.35 -0.85 -12.15
N SER A 40 -20.53 -0.29 -12.35
CA SER A 40 -20.79 0.65 -13.44
C SER A 40 -20.21 2.03 -13.09
N ARG A 41 -18.88 2.11 -12.95
CA ARG A 41 -18.16 3.38 -12.78
C ARG A 41 -18.19 4.10 -14.14
N GLY A 42 -18.75 5.30 -14.17
CA GLY A 42 -18.88 6.12 -15.39
C GLY A 42 -17.56 6.40 -16.11
N ARG A 43 -17.65 6.87 -17.35
CA ARG A 43 -16.51 7.31 -18.18
C ARG A 43 -15.65 8.34 -17.42
N GLY A 44 -14.32 8.22 -17.50
CA GLY A 44 -13.37 9.23 -17.02
C GLY A 44 -12.65 8.91 -15.70
N ARG A 45 -13.22 8.07 -14.82
CA ARG A 45 -12.50 7.67 -13.59
C ARG A 45 -11.48 6.56 -13.90
N PRO A 46 -10.18 6.73 -13.56
CA PRO A 46 -9.21 5.66 -13.69
C PRO A 46 -9.67 4.41 -12.94
N ARG A 47 -9.48 3.24 -13.56
CA ARG A 47 -9.85 1.95 -12.96
C ARG A 47 -9.01 1.57 -11.73
N LYS A 48 -7.91 2.30 -11.48
CA LYS A 48 -6.97 2.02 -10.40
C LYS A 48 -7.66 2.06 -9.04
N ASN A 49 -7.59 0.95 -8.32
CA ASN A 49 -7.96 0.88 -6.90
C ASN A 49 -6.71 0.90 -6.00
N TRP A 50 -6.91 1.19 -4.71
CA TRP A 50 -5.83 1.23 -3.72
C TRP A 50 -5.00 -0.06 -3.70
N LYS A 51 -5.65 -1.22 -3.78
CA LYS A 51 -4.96 -2.53 -3.78
C LYS A 51 -4.04 -2.68 -5.00
N GLU A 52 -4.48 -2.25 -6.17
CA GLU A 52 -3.67 -2.25 -7.40
C GLU A 52 -2.48 -1.30 -7.29
N VAL A 53 -2.66 -0.12 -6.68
CA VAL A 53 -1.55 0.82 -6.43
C VAL A 53 -0.50 0.20 -5.50
N ILE A 54 -0.93 -0.42 -4.40
CA ILE A 54 -0.01 -1.10 -3.47
C ILE A 54 0.70 -2.26 -4.16
N LYS A 55 -0.01 -3.09 -4.94
CA LYS A 55 0.61 -4.17 -5.71
C LYS A 55 1.67 -3.67 -6.69
N GLN A 56 1.39 -2.55 -7.37
CA GLN A 56 2.34 -1.91 -8.26
C GLN A 56 3.57 -1.40 -7.49
N ASP A 57 3.38 -0.71 -6.38
CA ASP A 57 4.47 -0.18 -5.55
C ASP A 57 5.35 -1.29 -4.96
N LEU A 58 4.75 -2.40 -4.52
CA LEU A 58 5.46 -3.59 -4.05
C LEU A 58 6.31 -4.21 -5.17
N GLY A 59 5.72 -4.40 -6.35
CA GLY A 59 6.42 -4.97 -7.50
C GLY A 59 7.57 -4.11 -8.02
N LEU A 60 7.46 -2.77 -7.92
CA LEU A 60 8.56 -1.86 -8.28
C LEU A 60 9.78 -1.99 -7.36
N LEU A 61 9.58 -2.46 -6.13
CA LEU A 61 10.64 -2.63 -5.13
C LEU A 61 10.99 -4.11 -4.88
N ASP A 62 10.40 -5.03 -5.65
CA ASP A 62 10.51 -6.48 -5.45
C ASP A 62 10.20 -6.93 -4.01
N LEU A 63 9.18 -6.32 -3.40
CA LEU A 63 8.75 -6.60 -2.03
C LEU A 63 7.54 -7.52 -1.99
N THR A 64 7.54 -8.43 -1.03
CA THR A 64 6.39 -9.28 -0.75
C THR A 64 5.59 -8.76 0.45
N GLU A 65 4.30 -9.11 0.53
CA GLU A 65 3.44 -8.62 1.61
C GLU A 65 3.81 -9.20 2.98
N ASP A 66 4.44 -10.37 3.06
CA ASP A 66 4.86 -11.02 4.31
C ASP A 66 6.02 -10.28 4.99
N MET A 67 6.89 -9.61 4.22
CA MET A 67 7.97 -8.76 4.75
C MET A 67 7.44 -7.62 5.62
N THR A 68 6.15 -7.27 5.51
CA THR A 68 5.53 -6.26 6.38
C THR A 68 5.51 -6.67 7.86
N LEU A 69 5.65 -7.96 8.19
CA LEU A 69 5.64 -8.43 9.57
C LEU A 69 6.93 -8.04 10.32
N ASP A 70 8.08 -8.07 9.65
CA ASP A 70 9.33 -7.56 10.21
C ASP A 70 9.38 -6.03 10.04
N ARG A 71 9.21 -5.31 11.15
CA ARG A 71 9.19 -3.84 11.14
C ARG A 71 10.52 -3.22 10.72
N ASN A 72 11.64 -3.84 11.07
CA ASN A 72 12.97 -3.29 10.79
C ASN A 72 13.32 -3.49 9.33
N ILE A 73 13.13 -4.71 8.81
CA ILE A 73 13.32 -5.00 7.39
C ILE A 73 12.39 -4.11 6.56
N TRP A 74 11.10 -4.07 6.90
CA TRP A 74 10.13 -3.23 6.18
C TRP A 74 10.53 -1.76 6.13
N LYS A 75 10.94 -1.18 7.27
CA LYS A 75 11.34 0.23 7.35
C LYS A 75 12.56 0.52 6.48
N THR A 76 13.52 -0.40 6.42
CA THR A 76 14.73 -0.25 5.62
C THR A 76 14.41 -0.36 4.14
N MET A 77 13.63 -1.35 3.72
CA MET A 77 13.30 -1.61 2.32
C MET A 77 12.50 -0.48 1.66
N ILE A 78 11.57 0.14 2.38
CA ILE A 78 10.70 1.18 1.80
C ILE A 78 11.33 2.58 1.85
N ARG A 79 12.47 2.75 2.54
CA ARG A 79 13.04 4.07 2.82
C ARG A 79 13.67 4.65 1.56
N VAL A 80 13.24 5.85 1.19
CA VAL A 80 13.85 6.62 0.11
C VAL A 80 14.84 7.60 0.71
N ALA A 81 16.05 7.70 0.16
CA ALA A 81 17.04 8.70 0.59
C ALA A 81 16.53 10.13 0.37
N GLY A 82 17.00 11.09 1.16
CA GLY A 82 16.61 12.51 1.08
C GLY A 82 17.17 13.21 -0.14
#